data_AF-A0A3P7U1V5-F1
#
_entry.id   AF-A0A3P7U1V5-F1
#
_cell.length_a   1.000
_cell.length_b   1.000
_cell.length_c   1.000
_cell.angle_alpha   90.00
_cell.angle_beta   90.00
_cell.angle_gamma   90.00
#
_symmetry.space_group_name_H-M   'P 1'
#
loop_
_entity.id
_entity.type
_entity.pdbx_description
1 polymer ?
#
loop_
_entity_poly.entity_id
_entity_poly.type
_entity_poly.pdbx_seq_one_letter_code
_entity_poly.pdbx_strand_id
1 'polypeptide(L)'
;MHDSRFEVLKIQLSDCSSSDISSHFATTNRFIHAARMKHAAVLVHCLAGVSRSATVVAAYLITACDMSFLSALSLIAKKRPVINPNFGFRMQLCTYADRNADRILFFSLENCILHWLPVALEEANGQNSPKRTPYQAFFST
;
A
#
# COMPACT_ATOMS: atom_id res chain seq x y z
N MET A 1 -6.76 23.28 -1.91
CA MET A 1 -6.74 23.27 -3.38
C MET A 1 -6.99 21.85 -3.85
N HIS A 2 -8.08 21.60 -4.58
CA HIS A 2 -8.28 20.34 -5.30
C HIS A 2 -7.54 20.47 -6.64
N ASP A 3 -6.47 19.70 -6.82
CA ASP A 3 -5.82 19.58 -8.12
C ASP A 3 -6.52 18.45 -8.88
N SER A 4 -7.27 18.80 -9.92
CA SER A 4 -8.08 17.88 -10.75
C SER A 4 -7.25 16.79 -11.45
N ARG A 5 -5.91 16.85 -11.36
CA ARG A 5 -4.99 15.90 -12.00
C ARG A 5 -4.77 14.62 -11.21
N PHE A 6 -5.17 14.58 -9.93
CA PHE A 6 -4.94 13.43 -9.06
C PHE A 6 -6.26 12.88 -8.52
N GLU A 7 -6.41 11.56 -8.58
CA GLU A 7 -7.39 10.88 -7.74
C GLU A 7 -6.83 10.84 -6.32
N VAL A 8 -7.59 11.36 -5.35
CA VAL A 8 -7.10 11.55 -3.98
C VAL A 8 -7.99 10.82 -2.97
N LEU A 9 -7.38 9.92 -2.19
CA LEU A 9 -7.98 9.36 -0.98
C LEU A 9 -7.39 10.05 0.24
N LYS A 10 -8.23 10.66 1.09
CA LYS A 10 -7.82 11.26 2.36
C LYS A 10 -8.28 10.43 3.54
N ILE A 11 -7.36 10.03 4.40
CA ILE A 11 -7.65 9.36 5.66
C ILE A 11 -7.24 10.28 6.81
N GLN A 12 -8.19 10.60 7.68
CA GLN A 12 -7.94 11.36 8.90
C GLN A 12 -7.57 10.38 10.00
N LEU A 13 -6.31 10.37 10.40
CA LEU A 13 -5.84 9.45 11.43
C LEU A 13 -4.58 9.97 12.10
N SER A 14 -4.65 10.10 13.43
CA SER A 14 -3.50 10.48 14.24
C SER A 14 -2.47 9.34 14.34
N ASP A 15 -1.19 9.69 14.48
CA ASP A 15 -0.11 8.72 14.66
C ASP A 15 0.10 8.35 16.13
N CYS A 16 -0.94 7.80 16.75
CA CYS A 16 -0.88 7.32 18.13
C CYS A 16 -1.19 5.83 18.19
N SER A 17 -0.65 5.13 19.20
CA SER A 17 -0.82 3.69 19.35
C SER A 17 -2.26 3.26 19.62
N SER A 18 -3.12 4.16 20.07
CA SER A 18 -4.54 3.92 20.29
C SER A 18 -5.41 4.17 19.05
N SER A 19 -4.87 4.73 17.97
CA SER A 19 -5.62 4.95 16.72
C SER A 19 -5.88 3.63 16.01
N ASP A 20 -7.09 3.43 15.48
CA ASP A 20 -7.44 2.25 14.69
C ASP A 20 -7.17 2.49 13.19
N ILE A 21 -5.92 2.22 12.77
CA ILE A 21 -5.55 2.27 11.36
C ILE A 21 -6.10 1.08 10.57
N SER A 22 -6.37 -0.04 11.25
CA SER A 22 -6.79 -1.29 10.61
C SER A 22 -8.17 -1.18 9.95
N SER A 23 -9.06 -0.35 10.52
CA SER A 23 -10.37 -0.02 9.94
C SER A 23 -10.27 0.55 8.52
N HIS A 24 -9.13 1.14 8.15
CA HIS A 24 -8.92 1.78 6.85
C HIS A 24 -8.27 0.86 5.81
N PHE A 25 -7.72 -0.30 6.21
CA PHE A 25 -6.95 -1.16 5.30
C PHE A 25 -7.73 -1.61 4.07
N ALA A 26 -9.01 -1.98 4.23
CA ALA A 26 -9.83 -2.39 3.08
C ALA A 26 -10.00 -1.25 2.06
N THR A 27 -10.26 -0.03 2.54
CA THR A 27 -10.43 1.15 1.68
C THR A 27 -9.13 1.57 1.01
N THR A 28 -8.02 1.58 1.74
CA THR A 28 -6.71 1.94 1.19
C THR A 28 -6.20 0.90 0.22
N ASN A 29 -6.38 -0.39 0.51
CA ASN A 29 -5.97 -1.48 -0.38
C ASN A 29 -6.74 -1.43 -1.69
N ARG A 30 -8.07 -1.20 -1.65
CA ARG A 30 -8.88 -1.03 -2.85
C ARG A 30 -8.42 0.16 -3.69
N PHE A 31 -8.10 1.29 -3.07
CA PHE A 31 -7.60 2.47 -3.77
C PHE A 31 -6.24 2.21 -4.46
N ILE A 32 -5.29 1.62 -3.74
CA ILE A 32 -3.97 1.27 -4.28
C ILE A 32 -4.11 0.24 -5.41
N HIS A 33 -4.94 -0.79 -5.21
CA HIS A 33 -5.16 -1.83 -6.19
C HIS A 33 -5.82 -1.30 -7.47
N ALA A 34 -6.83 -0.43 -7.35
CA ALA A 34 -7.49 0.17 -8.51
C ALA A 34 -6.52 0.97 -9.39
N ALA A 35 -5.60 1.73 -8.79
CA ALA A 35 -4.55 2.42 -9.51
C ALA A 35 -3.59 1.44 -10.22
N ARG A 36 -3.19 0.37 -9.52
CA ARG A 36 -2.35 -0.69 -10.10
C ARG A 36 -3.01 -1.35 -11.31
N MET A 37 -4.30 -1.66 -11.24
CA MET A 37 -5.07 -2.25 -12.36
C MET A 37 -5.15 -1.32 -13.58
N LYS A 38 -4.96 -0.01 -13.38
CA LYS A 38 -4.87 0.99 -14.45
C LYS A 38 -3.44 1.31 -14.89
N HIS A 39 -2.46 0.50 -14.45
CA HIS A 39 -1.02 0.74 -14.69
C HIS A 39 -0.54 2.13 -14.23
N ALA A 40 -1.17 2.67 -13.19
CA ALA A 40 -0.86 3.99 -12.65
C ALA A 40 -0.02 3.88 -11.37
N ALA A 41 0.75 4.93 -11.08
CA ALA A 41 1.54 5.03 -9.86
C ALA A 41 0.73 5.67 -8.73
N VAL A 42 0.91 5.17 -7.50
CA VAL A 42 0.30 5.72 -6.28
C VAL A 42 1.39 6.29 -5.37
N LEU A 43 1.26 7.56 -4.99
CA LEU A 43 2.02 8.14 -3.89
C LEU A 43 1.24 7.95 -2.58
N VAL A 44 1.76 7.13 -1.68
CA VAL A 44 1.21 6.94 -0.32
C VAL A 44 2.07 7.72 0.67
N HIS A 45 1.51 8.72 1.35
CA HIS A 45 2.31 9.52 2.29
C HIS A 45 1.54 9.98 3.52
N CYS A 46 2.28 10.23 4.60
CA CYS A 46 1.82 10.86 5.83
C CYS A 46 2.79 12.01 6.17
N LEU A 47 2.68 12.61 7.37
CA LEU A 47 3.53 13.75 7.76
C LEU A 47 5.04 13.48 7.63
N ALA A 48 5.55 12.39 8.22
CA ALA A 48 6.98 12.06 8.21
C ALA A 48 7.35 10.91 7.26
N GLY A 49 6.36 10.20 6.72
CA GLY A 49 6.61 8.99 5.94
C GLY A 49 7.26 7.86 6.75
N VAL A 50 7.04 7.81 8.08
CA VAL A 50 7.68 6.85 9.00
C VAL A 50 6.72 5.76 9.47
N SER A 51 5.51 6.15 9.89
CA SER A 51 4.57 5.26 10.57
C SER A 51 3.31 4.99 9.73
N ARG A 52 2.29 5.86 9.76
CA ARG A 52 0.98 5.67 9.07
C ARG A 52 1.09 5.19 7.62
N SER A 53 1.84 5.90 6.79
CA SER A 53 1.98 5.53 5.37
C SER A 53 2.70 4.20 5.17
N ALA A 54 3.72 3.90 5.99
CA ALA A 54 4.42 2.62 5.95
C ALA A 54 3.50 1.47 6.37
N THR A 55 2.66 1.68 7.38
CA THR A 55 1.66 0.71 7.82
C THR A 55 0.66 0.38 6.71
N VAL A 56 0.17 1.38 5.99
CA VAL A 56 -0.79 1.17 4.88
C VAL A 56 -0.15 0.40 3.73
N VAL A 57 1.09 0.74 3.36
CA VAL A 57 1.82 -0.01 2.32
C VAL A 57 2.05 -1.45 2.77
N ALA A 58 2.37 -1.67 4.05
CA ALA A 58 2.53 -3.02 4.59
C ALA A 58 1.23 -3.82 4.52
N ALA A 59 0.10 -3.22 4.92
CA ALA A 59 -1.21 -3.85 4.81
C ALA A 59 -1.55 -4.24 3.36
N TYR A 60 -1.19 -3.40 2.39
CA TYR A 60 -1.37 -3.74 0.97
C TYR A 60 -0.50 -4.91 0.53
N LEU A 61 0.78 -4.96 0.94
CA LEU A 61 1.69 -6.06 0.62
C LEU A 61 1.23 -7.39 1.25
N ILE A 62 0.75 -7.34 2.49
CA ILE A 62 0.17 -8.52 3.17
C ILE A 62 -0.98 -9.08 2.33
N THR A 63 -1.91 -8.24 1.89
CA THR A 63 -3.08 -8.68 1.10
C THR A 63 -2.73 -9.09 -0.33
N ALA A 64 -1.91 -8.31 -1.03
CA ALA A 64 -1.70 -8.46 -2.47
C ALA A 64 -0.55 -9.41 -2.82
N CYS A 65 0.33 -9.71 -1.87
CA CYS A 65 1.54 -10.51 -2.10
C CYS A 65 1.69 -11.68 -1.12
N ASP A 66 0.67 -11.96 -0.30
CA ASP A 66 0.67 -13.02 0.70
C ASP A 66 1.92 -12.99 1.60
N MET A 67 2.27 -11.79 2.06
CA MET A 67 3.43 -11.57 2.92
C MET A 67 3.03 -11.61 4.39
N SER A 68 3.87 -12.21 5.23
CA SER A 68 3.80 -11.96 6.67
C SER A 68 4.04 -10.47 6.96
N PHE A 69 3.51 -9.97 8.07
CA PHE A 69 3.67 -8.56 8.42
C PHE A 69 5.16 -8.17 8.59
N LEU A 70 5.99 -9.09 9.10
CA LEU A 70 7.44 -8.87 9.24
C LEU A 70 8.13 -8.78 7.88
N SER A 71 7.77 -9.65 6.93
CA SER A 71 8.32 -9.62 5.58
C SER A 71 7.91 -8.35 4.84
N ALA A 72 6.65 -7.93 4.97
CA ALA A 72 6.14 -6.70 4.39
C ALA A 72 6.90 -5.47 4.92
N LEU A 73 7.06 -5.34 6.24
CA LEU A 73 7.82 -4.24 6.84
C LEU A 73 9.30 -4.29 6.44
N SER A 74 9.90 -5.48 6.42
CA SER A 74 11.31 -5.64 6.02
C SER A 74 11.52 -5.22 4.56
N LEU A 75 10.60 -5.54 3.66
CA LEU A 75 10.66 -5.14 2.26
C LEU A 75 10.59 -3.61 2.11
N ILE A 76 9.68 -2.96 2.84
CA ILE A 76 9.57 -1.50 2.82
C ILE A 76 10.84 -0.88 3.41
N ALA A 77 11.38 -1.42 4.50
CA ALA A 77 12.60 -0.92 5.15
C ALA A 77 13.82 -0.97 4.23
N LYS A 78 13.94 -2.00 3.38
CA LYS A 78 14.99 -2.08 2.35
C LYS A 78 14.97 -0.91 1.37
N LYS A 79 13.78 -0.34 1.08
CA LYS A 79 13.62 0.81 0.17
C LYS A 79 13.60 2.15 0.92
N ARG A 80 13.11 2.16 2.16
CA ARG A 80 13.04 3.34 3.03
C ARG A 80 13.44 2.95 4.46
N PRO A 81 14.73 3.05 4.82
CA PRO A 81 15.23 2.56 6.12
C PRO A 81 14.63 3.25 7.35
N VAL A 82 14.11 4.47 7.18
CA VAL A 82 13.55 5.28 8.28
C VAL A 82 12.17 4.84 8.74
N ILE A 83 11.55 3.84 8.11
CA ILE A 83 10.22 3.41 8.55
C ILE A 83 10.27 2.85 9.97
N ASN A 84 9.28 3.23 10.75
CA ASN A 84 9.09 2.72 12.09
C ASN A 84 7.62 2.93 12.50
N PRO A 85 6.69 2.08 12.04
CA PRO A 85 5.32 2.09 12.54
C PRO A 85 5.29 2.07 14.06
N ASN A 86 4.42 2.88 14.66
CA ASN A 86 4.23 2.85 16.10
C ASN A 86 3.79 1.45 16.57
N PHE A 87 3.97 1.16 17.86
CA PHE A 87 3.70 -0.16 18.42
C PHE A 87 2.25 -0.64 18.18
N GLY A 88 1.26 0.23 18.36
CA GLY A 88 -0.16 -0.09 18.13
C GLY A 88 -0.43 -0.49 16.68
N PHE A 89 0.18 0.21 15.72
CA PHE A 89 0.05 -0.12 14.30
C PHE A 89 0.74 -1.44 13.92
N ARG A 90 1.87 -1.77 14.54
CA ARG A 90 2.52 -3.07 14.36
C ARG A 90 1.64 -4.21 14.86
N MET A 91 1.01 -4.04 16.02
CA MET A 91 0.06 -5.03 16.56
C MET A 91 -1.15 -5.20 15.64
N GLN A 92 -1.72 -4.08 15.16
CA GLN A 92 -2.83 -4.12 14.20
C GLN A 92 -2.45 -4.80 12.88
N LEU A 93 -1.23 -4.61 12.36
CA LEU A 93 -0.73 -5.32 11.18
C LEU A 93 -0.56 -6.82 11.42
N CYS A 94 -0.04 -7.21 12.59
CA CYS A 94 0.10 -8.61 12.98
C CYS A 94 -1.27 -9.30 12.98
N THR A 95 -2.24 -8.74 13.72
CA THR A 95 -3.62 -9.25 13.76
C THR A 95 -4.29 -9.24 12.38
N TYR A 96 -4.00 -8.24 11.55
CA TYR A 96 -4.49 -8.21 10.18
C TYR A 96 -3.92 -9.33 9.33
N ALA A 97 -2.60 -9.58 9.38
CA ALA A 97 -1.97 -10.66 8.63
C ALA A 97 -2.55 -12.03 9.00
N ASP A 98 -2.71 -12.30 10.29
CA ASP A 98 -3.28 -13.56 10.78
C ASP A 98 -4.70 -13.78 10.25
N ARG A 99 -5.55 -12.75 10.26
CA ARG A 99 -6.93 -12.83 9.72
C ARG A 99 -7.00 -12.90 8.19
N ASN A 100 -5.98 -12.40 7.48
CA ASN A 100 -5.95 -12.43 6.02
C ASN A 100 -5.49 -13.79 5.48
N ALA A 101 -4.72 -14.56 6.24
CA ALA A 101 -4.37 -15.94 5.88
C ALA A 101 -5.61 -16.78 5.53
N ASP A 102 -6.73 -16.52 6.19
CA ASP A 102 -8.01 -17.21 5.95
C ASP A 102 -8.78 -16.72 4.70
N ARG A 103 -8.41 -15.57 4.11
CA ARG A 103 -9.16 -14.89 3.02
C ARG A 103 -8.47 -14.93 1.65
N ILE A 104 -7.30 -15.55 1.54
CA ILE A 104 -6.48 -15.62 0.31
C ILE A 104 -7.23 -16.22 -0.89
N LEU A 105 -8.30 -16.99 -0.65
CA LEU A 105 -9.11 -17.62 -1.70
C LEU A 105 -9.87 -16.63 -2.61
N PHE A 106 -10.10 -15.37 -2.21
CA PHE A 106 -10.91 -14.44 -3.01
C PHE A 106 -10.12 -13.57 -4.00
N PHE A 107 -8.80 -13.35 -3.78
CA PHE A 107 -7.96 -12.57 -4.71
C PHE A 107 -7.08 -13.44 -5.62
N SER A 108 -6.81 -14.69 -5.23
CA SER A 108 -5.81 -15.54 -5.89
C SER A 108 -6.29 -16.13 -7.23
N LEU A 109 -7.57 -16.48 -7.37
CA LEU A 109 -8.02 -17.25 -8.55
C LEU A 109 -8.17 -16.43 -9.85
N GLU A 110 -8.17 -15.10 -9.81
CA GLU A 110 -8.27 -14.28 -11.04
C GLU A 110 -7.03 -13.43 -11.37
N ASN A 111 -6.07 -13.18 -10.46
CA ASN A 111 -5.14 -12.05 -10.67
C ASN A 111 -3.65 -12.21 -10.31
N CYS A 112 -3.17 -13.36 -9.81
CA CYS A 112 -1.83 -13.38 -9.19
C CYS A 112 -0.64 -13.90 -10.02
N ILE A 113 -0.81 -14.58 -11.17
CA ILE A 113 0.36 -15.18 -11.86
C ILE A 113 0.68 -14.59 -13.25
N LEU A 114 -0.22 -13.85 -13.91
CA LEU A 114 0.04 -13.34 -15.28
C LEU A 114 0.38 -11.83 -15.39
N HIS A 115 0.23 -11.03 -14.33
CA HIS A 115 0.41 -9.56 -14.41
C HIS A 115 1.61 -8.96 -13.65
N TRP A 116 2.39 -9.76 -12.90
CA TRP A 116 3.60 -9.26 -12.22
C TRP A 116 4.87 -9.27 -13.08
N LEU A 117 4.87 -9.97 -14.22
CA LEU A 117 6.04 -10.10 -15.10
C LEU A 117 6.31 -8.92 -16.05
N PRO A 118 5.33 -8.16 -16.58
CA PRO A 118 5.63 -7.19 -17.66
C PRO A 118 6.37 -5.93 -17.19
N VAL A 119 6.20 -5.50 -15.93
CA VAL A 119 6.78 -4.23 -15.45
C VAL A 119 8.30 -4.32 -15.27
N ALA A 120 8.84 -5.50 -14.97
CA ALA A 120 10.29 -5.67 -14.83
C ALA A 120 11.03 -5.77 -16.19
N LEU A 121 10.31 -6.04 -17.29
CA LEU A 121 10.91 -6.20 -18.62
C LEU A 121 10.89 -4.92 -19.45
N GLU A 122 9.93 -4.01 -19.22
CA GLU A 122 9.86 -2.74 -19.97
C GLU A 122 10.93 -1.71 -19.57
N GLU A 123 11.42 -1.75 -18.33
CA GLU A 123 12.52 -0.86 -17.88
C GLU A 123 13.86 -1.17 -18.56
N ALA A 124 13.99 -2.31 -19.24
CA ALA A 124 15.18 -2.67 -20.02
C ALA A 124 15.22 -2.05 -21.43
N ASN A 125 14.11 -1.51 -21.96
CA ASN A 125 13.99 -1.19 -23.38
C ASN A 125 13.72 0.29 -23.75
N GLY A 126 13.84 1.22 -22.80
CA GLY A 126 14.06 2.64 -23.11
C GLY A 126 13.12 3.28 -24.15
N GLN A 127 11.80 3.07 -24.08
CA GLN A 127 10.83 3.81 -24.90
C GLN A 127 9.65 4.38 -24.09
N ASN A 128 9.22 5.56 -24.55
CA ASN A 128 8.26 6.49 -23.95
C ASN A 128 7.08 5.85 -23.21
N SER A 129 6.95 6.19 -21.93
CA SER A 129 5.78 5.82 -21.12
C SER A 129 4.57 6.71 -21.44
N PRO A 130 3.36 6.15 -21.56
CA PRO A 130 2.13 6.95 -21.69
C PRO A 130 1.95 7.83 -20.46
N LYS A 131 1.44 9.06 -20.63
CA LYS A 131 1.21 10.03 -19.53
C LYS A 131 0.30 9.41 -18.46
N ARG A 132 0.92 8.84 -17.42
CA ARG A 132 0.25 8.15 -16.31
C ARG A 132 -0.55 9.18 -15.51
N THR A 133 -1.84 8.96 -15.31
CA THR A 133 -2.60 9.72 -14.32
C THR A 133 -2.07 9.38 -12.93
N PRO A 134 -1.57 10.35 -12.16
CA PRO A 134 -0.98 10.07 -10.86
C PRO A 134 -2.06 9.88 -9.78
N TYR A 135 -2.01 8.77 -9.05
CA TYR A 135 -2.85 8.52 -7.87
C TYR A 135 -2.14 9.02 -6.61
N GLN A 136 -2.85 9.65 -5.68
CA GLN A 136 -2.29 10.08 -4.39
C GLN A 136 -3.17 9.60 -3.23
N ALA A 137 -2.61 8.80 -2.32
CA ALA A 137 -3.21 8.49 -1.04
C ALA A 137 -2.57 9.36 0.05
N PHE A 138 -3.37 10.25 0.62
CA PHE A 138 -2.96 11.26 1.59
C PHE A 138 -3.50 10.89 2.98
N PHE A 139 -2.62 10.80 3.96
CA PHE A 139 -3.01 10.62 5.36
C PHE A 139 -2.77 11.95 6.09
N SER A 140 -3.83 12.70 6.43
CA SER A 140 -3.70 13.89 7.27
C SER A 140 -3.67 13.55 8.76
N THR A 141 -3.06 14.50 9.48
CA THR A 141 -3.02 14.70 10.93
C THR A 141 -4.23 14.19 11.68
#